data_AF-A0A358SKV5-F1
#
_entry.id   AF-A0A358SKV5-F1
#
_cell.length_a   1.000
_cell.length_b   1.000
_cell.length_c   1.000
_cell.angle_alpha   90.00
_cell.angle_beta   90.00
_cell.angle_gamma   90.00
#
_symmetry.space_group_name_H-M   'P 1'
#
loop_
_entity.id
_entity.type
_entity.pdbx_description
1 polymer ?
#
loop_
_entity_poly.entity_id
_entity_poly.type
_entity_poly.pdbx_seq_one_letter_code
_entity_poly.pdbx_strand_id
1 'polypeptide(L)' 'MASREELLGRAGDLFSWISQGRLSVRIGGTYPLDAAARAHEDLAARRTTGKLLLLPG' A
#
# COMPACT_ATOMS: atom_id res chain seq x y z
N MET A 1 17.76 -11.60 -6.12
CA MET A 1 17.37 -10.20 -5.89
C MET A 1 17.17 -9.56 -7.25
N ALA A 2 16.16 -8.70 -7.44
CA ALA A 2 15.96 -7.99 -8.70
C ALA A 2 17.10 -7.00 -8.97
N SER A 3 17.49 -6.81 -10.22
CA SER A 3 18.46 -5.75 -10.57
C SER A 3 17.84 -4.37 -10.39
N ARG A 4 18.67 -3.32 -10.35
CA ARG A 4 18.19 -1.94 -10.25
C ARG A 4 17.35 -1.57 -11.47
N GLU A 5 17.76 -2.02 -12.65
CA GLU A 5 17.06 -1.80 -13.92
C GLU A 5 15.67 -2.44 -13.89
N GLU A 6 15.59 -3.67 -13.40
CA GLU A 6 14.32 -4.39 -13.27
C GLU A 6 13.39 -3.72 -12.25
N LEU A 7 13.92 -3.27 -11.10
CA LEU A 7 13.14 -2.55 -10.09
C LEU A 7 12.55 -1.26 -10.65
N LEU A 8 13.36 -0.46 -11.36
CA LEU A 8 12.91 0.81 -11.94
C LEU A 8 11.92 0.61 -13.09
N GLY A 9 12.13 -0.40 -13.94
CA GLY A 9 11.18 -0.75 -14.99
C GLY A 9 9.80 -1.08 -14.43
N ARG A 10 9.74 -2.00 -13.46
CA ARG A 10 8.48 -2.41 -12.81
C ARG A 10 7.79 -1.25 -12.08
N ALA A 11 8.56 -0.37 -11.41
CA ALA A 11 8.01 0.81 -10.75
C ALA A 11 7.44 1.82 -11.76
N GLY A 12 8.14 2.03 -12.87
CA GLY A 12 7.68 2.90 -13.96
C GLY A 12 6.34 2.44 -14.54
N ASP A 13 6.19 1.15 -14.83
CA ASP A 13 4.94 0.57 -15.31
C ASP A 13 3.81 0.77 -14.29
N LEU A 14 4.06 0.48 -13.02
CA LEU A 14 3.10 0.64 -11.94
C LEU A 14 2.58 2.08 -11.82
N PHE A 15 3.48 3.07 -11.77
CA PHE A 15 3.11 4.48 -11.65
C PHE A 15 2.44 5.01 -12.92
N SER A 16 2.84 4.53 -14.10
CA SER A 16 2.16 4.85 -15.36
C SER A 16 0.70 4.40 -15.31
N TRP A 17 0.41 3.15 -14.90
CA TRP A 17 -0.97 2.68 -14.76
C TRP A 17 -1.80 3.46 -13.74
N ILE A 18 -1.19 3.89 -12.62
CA ILE A 18 -1.85 4.75 -11.64
C ILE A 18 -2.20 6.11 -12.26
N SER A 19 -1.23 6.77 -12.92
CA SER A 19 -1.44 8.07 -13.55
C SER A 19 -2.49 8.04 -14.67
N GLN A 20 -2.59 6.92 -15.38
CA GLN A 20 -3.57 6.68 -16.44
C GLN A 20 -4.96 6.28 -15.90
N GLY A 21 -5.12 6.10 -14.58
CA GLY A 21 -6.36 5.61 -13.97
C GLY A 21 -6.66 4.13 -14.24
N ARG A 22 -5.74 3.38 -14.86
CA ARG A 22 -5.87 1.94 -15.14
C ARG A 22 -5.68 1.08 -13.89
N LEU A 23 -4.99 1.61 -12.90
CA LEU A 23 -4.83 1.00 -11.59
C LEU A 23 -5.31 1.97 -10.49
N SER A 24 -6.36 1.59 -9.79
CA SER A 24 -6.86 2.33 -8.62
C SER A 24 -6.34 1.72 -7.32
N VAL A 25 -5.66 2.52 -6.50
CA VAL A 25 -5.17 2.10 -5.18
C VAL A 25 -6.17 2.56 -4.11
N ARG A 26 -6.98 1.63 -3.62
CA ARG A 26 -7.94 1.90 -2.54
C ARG A 26 -7.25 1.88 -1.17
N ILE A 27 -7.36 2.98 -0.44
CA ILE A 27 -7.04 3.03 0.99
C ILE A 27 -8.27 2.58 1.78
N GLY A 28 -8.15 1.43 2.43
CA GLY A 28 -9.21 0.80 3.21
C GLY A 28 -9.26 1.22 4.67
N GLY A 29 -8.17 1.80 5.16
CA GLY A 29 -8.05 2.25 6.53
C GLY A 29 -6.74 2.99 6.77
N THR A 30 -6.78 3.89 7.74
CA THR A 30 -5.63 4.67 8.20
C THR A 30 -5.59 4.60 9.72
N TYR A 31 -4.41 4.38 10.27
CA TYR A 31 -4.18 4.30 11.71
C TYR A 31 -3.04 5.28 12.05
N PRO A 32 -3.05 5.92 13.23
CA PRO A 32 -1.83 6.57 13.71
C PRO A 32 -0.73 5.51 13.93
N LEU A 33 0.53 5.93 13.81
CA LEU A 33 1.68 5.02 13.89
C LEU A 33 1.74 4.26 15.24
N ASP A 34 1.35 4.91 16.33
CA ASP A 34 1.26 4.29 17.66
C ASP A 34 0.17 3.20 17.78
N ALA A 35 -0.78 3.17 16.86
CA ALA A 35 -1.82 2.15 16.76
C ALA A 35 -1.48 1.02 15.76
N ALA A 36 -0.20 0.84 15.40
CA ALA A 36 0.23 -0.22 14.48
C ALA A 36 -0.23 -1.62 14.92
N ALA A 37 -0.22 -1.92 16.23
CA ALA A 37 -0.71 -3.19 16.76
C ALA A 37 -2.17 -3.47 16.34
N ARG A 38 -3.05 -2.47 16.48
CA ARG A 38 -4.45 -2.57 16.06
C ARG A 38 -4.60 -2.75 14.55
N ALA A 39 -3.79 -2.04 13.74
CA ALA A 39 -3.80 -2.21 12.29
C ALA A 39 -3.47 -3.67 11.89
N HIS A 40 -2.52 -4.30 12.58
CA HIS A 40 -2.17 -5.72 12.40
C HIS A 40 -3.29 -6.67 12.86
N GLU A 41 -3.93 -6.40 14.00
CA GLU A 41 -5.07 -7.20 14.48
C GLU A 41 -6.24 -7.16 13.49
N ASP A 42 -6.60 -5.98 12.99
CA ASP A 42 -7.67 -5.81 12.01
C ASP A 42 -7.34 -6.48 10.67
N LEU A 43 -6.08 -6.43 10.23
CA LEU A 43 -5.60 -7.14 9.05
C LEU A 43 -5.66 -8.67 9.22
N ALA A 44 -5.13 -9.20 10.32
CA ALA A 44 -5.09 -10.64 10.59
C ALA A 44 -6.49 -11.23 10.77
N ALA A 45 -7.40 -10.47 11.40
CA ALA A 45 -8.80 -10.84 11.55
C ALA A 45 -9.63 -10.66 10.27
N ARG A 46 -9.02 -10.25 9.15
CA ARG A 46 -9.68 -10.00 7.86
C ARG A 46 -10.83 -8.98 7.94
N ARG A 47 -10.70 -7.97 8.82
CA ARG A 47 -11.66 -6.87 8.96
C ARG A 47 -11.43 -5.72 7.98
N THR A 48 -10.40 -5.81 7.14
CA THR A 48 -9.96 -4.74 6.24
C THR A 48 -10.05 -5.17 4.77
N THR A 49 -10.25 -4.20 3.88
CA THR A 49 -10.17 -4.40 2.43
C THR A 49 -9.39 -3.26 1.80
N GLY A 50 -8.51 -3.55 0.84
CA GLY A 50 -7.60 -2.53 0.28
C GLY A 50 -6.32 -2.36 1.10
N LYS A 51 -5.64 -1.23 0.93
CA LYS A 51 -4.38 -0.92 1.62
C LYS A 51 -4.64 -0.23 2.95
N LEU A 52 -3.81 -0.53 3.94
CA LEU A 52 -3.77 0.19 5.21
C LEU A 52 -2.56 1.11 5.22
N LEU A 53 -2.73 2.31 5.76
CA LEU A 53 -1.62 3.25 5.98
C LEU A 53 -1.44 3.51 7.48
N LEU A 54 -0.19 3.61 7.90
CA LEU A 54 0.18 4.18 9.18
C LEU A 54 0.58 5.64 8.94
N LEU A 55 -0.12 6.55 9.61
CA LEU A 55 0.18 7.97 9.53
C LEU A 55 1.12 8.33 10.69
N PRO A 56 2.30 8.91 10.41
CA PRO A 56 3.08 9.55 11.45
C PRO A 56 2.32 10.78 11.94
N GLY A 57 2.48 11.08 13.24
CA GLY A 57 2.17 12.41 13.77
C GLY A 57 3.23 13.40 13.32
#